data_AF-A0A498LUK1-F1
#
_entry.id   AF-A0A498LUK1-F1
#
_cell.length_a   1.000
_cell.length_b   1.000
_cell.length_c   1.000
_cell.angle_alpha   90.00
_cell.angle_beta   90.00
_cell.angle_gamma   90.00
#
_symmetry.space_group_name_H-M   'P 1'
#
loop_
_entity.id
_entity.type
_entity.pdbx_description
1 polymer ?
#
loop_
_entity_poly.entity_id
_entity_poly.type
_entity_poly.pdbx_seq_one_letter_code
_entity_poly.pdbx_strand_id
1 'polypeptide(L)'
;MTLVTHHKMIVTQSLTVKRILPNNSEEAGSGPGVLRDVYSNFWSDFYEHCTIGTSVKVPFLRHDFSSDKWKAVGRVLLKGFKDCKYMPIKIAQPLFEEMLFGVVYTDLKATFMKFVSCQERDVLNQALNDFSSVDMDELLDIMNTYECRRRVTASSLPGIIDEIAHKELIQKPMFVIDCWREVTKDLISLSCEEIQQLYKDLKPTPKKVNGLLKFPPEMSENQTEVANHLKRYIREIDEDKLSRFLRFCTGSDLVVTEAIQVEFTIQTDFTRRPIGHTCGMVLELCDSYDNFPQFRAEFNCVLESNIWVMDIV
;
A
#
# COMPACT_ATOMS: atom_id res chain seq x y z
N MET A 1 -28.00 23.99 4.86
CA MET A 1 -27.13 24.24 3.68
C MET A 1 -25.69 24.67 4.05
N THR A 2 -25.30 24.64 5.34
CA THR A 2 -24.04 25.24 5.85
C THR A 2 -22.94 24.22 6.17
N LEU A 3 -23.25 22.92 6.22
CA LEU A 3 -22.28 21.83 6.48
C LEU A 3 -21.43 21.44 5.25
N VAL A 4 -22.02 21.50 4.05
CA VAL A 4 -21.33 21.12 2.79
C VAL A 4 -20.15 22.06 2.49
N THR A 5 -20.27 23.34 2.85
CA THR A 5 -19.26 24.37 2.60
C THR A 5 -17.99 24.19 3.43
N HIS A 6 -18.09 23.74 4.68
CA HIS A 6 -16.92 23.54 5.55
C HIS A 6 -16.08 22.32 5.12
N HIS A 7 -16.71 21.25 4.63
CA HIS A 7 -16.00 20.05 4.18
C HIS A 7 -15.20 20.27 2.88
N LYS A 8 -15.71 21.08 1.94
CA LYS A 8 -14.97 21.45 0.73
C LYS A 8 -13.72 22.31 1.04
N MET A 9 -13.75 23.04 2.14
CA MET A 9 -12.70 24.01 2.50
C MET A 9 -11.40 23.35 2.95
N ILE A 10 -11.45 22.28 3.75
CA ILE A 10 -10.24 21.60 4.25
C ILE A 10 -9.53 20.83 3.13
N VAL A 11 -10.29 20.18 2.24
CA VAL A 11 -9.70 19.34 1.19
C VAL A 11 -9.01 20.17 0.09
N THR A 12 -9.36 21.44 -0.02
CA THR A 12 -8.78 22.39 -1.00
C THR A 12 -7.61 23.20 -0.44
N GLN A 13 -7.37 23.16 0.87
CA GLN A 13 -6.25 23.85 1.51
C GLN A 13 -4.94 23.06 1.36
N SER A 14 -3.83 23.77 1.22
CA SER A 14 -2.50 23.18 1.35
C SER A 14 -2.28 22.75 2.81
N LEU A 15 -1.83 21.51 3.00
CA LEU A 15 -1.47 21.00 4.32
C LEU A 15 0.01 21.23 4.57
N THR A 16 0.32 21.91 5.67
CA THR A 16 1.67 21.94 6.22
C THR A 16 1.70 20.98 7.40
N VAL A 17 2.49 19.91 7.28
CA VAL A 17 2.63 18.90 8.33
C VAL A 17 4.02 18.99 8.93
N LYS A 18 4.10 18.86 10.25
CA LYS A 18 5.34 18.69 10.99
C LYS A 18 5.31 17.35 11.68
N ARG A 19 6.38 16.56 11.51
CA ARG A 19 6.54 15.29 12.21
C ARG A 19 7.25 15.52 13.54
N ILE A 20 6.83 14.80 14.57
CA ILE A 20 7.51 14.76 15.86
C ILE A 20 8.29 13.45 15.93
N LEU A 21 9.59 13.55 16.18
CA LEU A 21 10.50 12.42 16.33
C LEU A 21 10.33 11.75 17.71
N PRO A 22 10.80 10.51 17.93
CA PRO A 22 10.65 9.79 19.20
C PRO A 22 11.25 10.50 20.43
N ASN A 23 12.21 11.39 20.20
CA ASN A 23 12.81 12.25 21.23
C ASN A 23 12.00 13.53 21.52
N ASN A 24 10.77 13.65 20.98
CA ASN A 24 9.88 14.81 21.03
C ASN A 24 10.38 16.08 20.33
N SER A 25 11.44 16.01 19.51
CA SER A 25 11.83 17.15 18.66
C SER A 25 11.03 17.17 17.36
N GLU A 26 10.83 18.36 16.79
CA GLU A 26 10.32 18.48 15.42
C GLU A 26 11.35 17.92 14.42
N GLU A 27 10.89 17.14 13.44
CA GLU A 27 11.70 16.77 12.29
C GLU A 27 11.98 18.02 11.45
N ALA A 28 13.22 18.16 10.97
CA ALA A 28 13.62 19.32 10.18
C ALA A 28 12.97 19.31 8.78
N GLY A 29 12.79 18.13 8.19
CA GLY A 29 12.17 17.94 6.89
C GLY A 29 10.79 18.60 6.79
N SER A 30 10.55 19.26 5.67
CA SER A 30 9.23 19.79 5.31
C SER A 30 9.01 19.68 3.80
N GLY A 31 7.75 19.71 3.36
CA GLY A 31 7.38 19.72 1.95
C GLY A 31 6.78 18.41 1.43
N PRO A 32 6.78 18.19 0.10
CA PRO A 32 6.02 17.12 -0.55
C PRO A 32 6.43 15.71 -0.13
N GLY A 33 7.71 15.47 0.16
CA GLY A 33 8.22 14.17 0.63
C GLY A 33 7.63 13.79 1.99
N VAL A 34 7.64 14.73 2.93
CA VAL A 34 7.03 14.56 4.27
C VAL A 34 5.53 14.32 4.16
N LEU A 35 4.84 15.05 3.29
CA LEU A 35 3.39 14.86 3.10
C LEU A 35 3.06 13.48 2.54
N ARG A 36 3.84 12.97 1.58
CA ARG A 36 3.70 11.58 1.09
C ARG A 36 3.93 10.58 2.23
N ASP A 37 4.96 10.79 3.04
CA ASP A 37 5.29 9.90 4.16
C ASP A 37 4.16 9.84 5.19
N VAL A 38 3.52 10.97 5.47
CA VAL A 38 2.35 11.05 6.34
C VAL A 38 1.18 10.23 5.80
N TYR A 39 0.88 10.30 4.50
CA TYR A 39 -0.17 9.48 3.90
C TYR A 39 0.18 7.99 3.94
N SER A 40 1.42 7.62 3.59
CA SER A 40 1.89 6.24 3.67
C SER A 40 1.82 5.68 5.09
N ASN A 41 2.22 6.47 6.11
CA ASN A 41 2.06 6.09 7.52
C ASN A 41 0.59 5.90 7.88
N PHE A 42 -0.26 6.88 7.57
CA PHE A 42 -1.68 6.82 7.90
C PHE A 42 -2.33 5.55 7.34
N TRP A 43 -2.07 5.22 6.08
CA TRP A 43 -2.64 4.02 5.46
C TRP A 43 -2.04 2.74 6.01
N SER A 44 -0.74 2.70 6.31
CA SER A 44 -0.11 1.59 7.01
C SER A 44 -0.81 1.30 8.35
N ASP A 45 -1.01 2.34 9.17
CA ASP A 45 -1.69 2.21 10.47
C ASP A 45 -3.16 1.83 10.29
N PHE A 46 -3.83 2.39 9.27
CA PHE A 46 -5.22 2.04 8.95
C PHE A 46 -5.36 0.57 8.55
N TYR A 47 -4.46 0.04 7.73
CA TYR A 47 -4.48 -1.36 7.33
C TYR A 47 -4.32 -2.29 8.54
N GLU A 48 -3.48 -1.93 9.50
CA GLU A 48 -3.24 -2.77 10.68
C GLU A 48 -4.39 -2.72 11.69
N HIS A 49 -4.94 -1.53 11.95
CA HIS A 49 -5.85 -1.32 13.08
C HIS A 49 -7.34 -1.19 12.70
N CYS A 50 -7.63 -0.99 11.42
CA CYS A 50 -8.99 -0.68 10.93
C CYS A 50 -9.44 -1.58 9.78
N THR A 51 -8.66 -2.58 9.39
CA THR A 51 -9.03 -3.49 8.30
C THR A 51 -8.82 -4.95 8.68
N ILE A 52 -9.49 -5.84 7.95
CA ILE A 52 -9.29 -7.29 7.98
C ILE A 52 -8.82 -7.77 6.61
N GLY A 53 -8.33 -9.02 6.55
CA GLY A 53 -7.78 -9.65 5.36
C GLY A 53 -6.25 -9.62 5.29
N THR A 54 -5.69 -10.26 4.27
CA THR A 54 -4.25 -10.42 4.09
C THR A 54 -3.67 -9.48 3.03
N SER A 55 -3.45 -9.95 1.81
CA SER A 55 -2.92 -9.14 0.70
C SER A 55 -3.91 -8.07 0.24
N VAL A 56 -5.20 -8.41 0.29
CA VAL A 56 -6.31 -7.49 0.10
C VAL A 56 -6.99 -7.25 1.44
N LYS A 57 -7.27 -5.98 1.71
CA LYS A 57 -7.83 -5.46 2.95
C LYS A 57 -9.23 -4.91 2.73
N VAL A 58 -10.10 -5.05 3.72
CA VAL A 58 -11.39 -4.34 3.76
C VAL A 58 -11.59 -3.67 5.13
N PRO A 59 -12.19 -2.47 5.20
CA PRO A 59 -12.50 -1.84 6.48
C PRO A 59 -13.35 -2.75 7.37
N PHE A 60 -12.92 -2.89 8.62
CA PHE A 60 -13.67 -3.61 9.64
C PHE A 60 -14.50 -2.60 10.46
N LEU A 61 -15.79 -2.91 10.67
CA LEU A 61 -16.67 -2.03 11.43
C LEU A 61 -16.27 -1.97 12.89
N ARG A 62 -16.12 -0.75 13.38
CA ARG A 62 -15.68 -0.45 14.74
C ARG A 62 -16.76 0.31 15.50
N HIS A 63 -17.10 -0.16 16.69
CA HIS A 63 -18.12 0.47 17.53
C HIS A 63 -17.72 1.87 17.99
N ASP A 64 -16.42 2.16 18.08
CA ASP A 64 -15.86 3.45 18.46
C ASP A 64 -15.68 4.42 17.27
N PHE A 65 -16.04 4.00 16.05
CA PHE A 65 -15.98 4.82 14.84
C PHE A 65 -17.38 5.23 14.39
N SER A 66 -17.72 6.50 14.65
CA SER A 66 -18.93 7.13 14.11
C SER A 66 -18.80 7.41 12.61
N SER A 67 -19.92 7.76 11.97
CA SER A 67 -19.93 8.23 10.57
C SER A 67 -18.94 9.37 10.33
N ASP A 68 -18.76 10.28 11.30
CA ASP A 68 -17.85 11.43 11.14
C ASP A 68 -16.39 11.00 11.11
N LYS A 69 -16.01 9.99 11.90
CA LYS A 69 -14.67 9.41 11.85
C LYS A 69 -14.44 8.69 10.52
N TRP A 70 -15.39 7.89 10.03
CA TRP A 70 -15.26 7.25 8.72
C TRP A 70 -15.20 8.26 7.57
N LYS A 71 -16.00 9.32 7.62
CA LYS A 71 -15.92 10.44 6.68
C LYS A 71 -14.58 11.15 6.76
N ALA A 72 -13.97 11.27 7.95
CA ALA A 72 -12.63 11.83 8.09
C ALA A 72 -11.58 10.97 7.37
N VAL A 73 -11.65 9.63 7.48
CA VAL A 73 -10.79 8.73 6.68
C VAL A 73 -11.01 8.93 5.18
N GLY A 74 -12.27 9.04 4.73
CA GLY A 74 -12.59 9.35 3.34
C GLY A 74 -12.02 10.71 2.86
N ARG A 75 -11.89 11.71 3.75
CA ARG A 75 -11.22 12.98 3.43
C ARG A 75 -9.71 12.81 3.31
N VAL A 76 -9.08 11.95 4.12
CA VAL A 76 -7.64 11.63 3.98
C VAL A 76 -7.38 10.94 2.64
N LEU A 77 -8.23 9.98 2.26
CA LEU A 77 -8.22 9.36 0.93
C LEU A 77 -8.27 10.40 -0.19
N LEU A 78 -9.29 11.26 -0.16
CA LEU A 78 -9.47 12.28 -1.19
C LEU A 78 -8.28 13.25 -1.26
N LYS A 79 -7.75 13.63 -0.09
CA LYS A 79 -6.64 14.58 -0.01
C LYS A 79 -5.34 13.96 -0.53
N GLY A 80 -4.99 12.74 -0.14
CA GLY A 80 -3.83 12.02 -0.67
C GLY A 80 -3.92 11.81 -2.18
N PHE A 81 -5.10 11.46 -2.70
CA PHE A 81 -5.30 11.34 -4.14
C PHE A 81 -5.10 12.67 -4.88
N LYS A 82 -5.58 13.79 -4.33
CA LYS A 82 -5.42 15.12 -4.94
C LYS A 82 -3.99 15.65 -4.85
N ASP A 83 -3.34 15.50 -3.71
CA ASP A 83 -2.04 16.10 -3.43
C ASP A 83 -0.90 15.36 -4.11
N CYS A 84 -0.94 14.03 -4.11
CA CYS A 84 0.19 13.21 -4.56
C CYS A 84 -0.21 11.93 -5.32
N LYS A 85 -1.45 11.86 -5.83
CA LYS A 85 -1.98 10.68 -6.55
C LYS A 85 -1.91 9.38 -5.75
N TYR A 86 -1.88 9.50 -4.42
CA TYR A 86 -1.89 8.36 -3.52
C TYR A 86 -3.28 7.72 -3.47
N MET A 87 -3.36 6.42 -3.72
CA MET A 87 -4.58 5.62 -3.56
C MET A 87 -4.23 4.37 -2.75
N PRO A 88 -4.96 4.02 -1.68
CA PRO A 88 -4.62 2.90 -0.81
C PRO A 88 -4.97 1.56 -1.48
N ILE A 89 -4.09 1.09 -2.37
CA ILE A 89 -4.32 -0.08 -3.23
C ILE A 89 -4.32 -1.44 -2.50
N LYS A 90 -4.06 -1.48 -1.18
CA LYS A 90 -4.33 -2.70 -0.39
C LYS A 90 -5.82 -2.82 -0.07
N ILE A 91 -6.59 -1.74 -0.06
CA ILE A 91 -8.05 -1.84 0.03
C ILE A 91 -8.58 -2.56 -1.22
N ALA A 92 -9.54 -3.45 -1.03
CA ALA A 92 -10.15 -4.21 -2.11
C ALA A 92 -10.66 -3.29 -3.23
N GLN A 93 -10.22 -3.51 -4.47
CA GLN A 93 -10.68 -2.75 -5.63
C GLN A 93 -12.23 -2.73 -5.79
N PRO A 94 -12.97 -3.84 -5.56
CA PRO A 94 -14.43 -3.82 -5.56
C PRO A 94 -15.05 -2.74 -4.67
N LEU A 95 -14.39 -2.40 -3.55
CA LEU A 95 -14.85 -1.37 -2.63
C LEU A 95 -14.84 0.01 -3.30
N PHE A 96 -13.79 0.32 -4.07
CA PHE A 96 -13.72 1.58 -4.80
C PHE A 96 -14.68 1.64 -5.99
N GLU A 97 -14.87 0.51 -6.68
CA GLU A 97 -15.86 0.41 -7.75
C GLU A 97 -17.27 0.65 -7.20
N GLU A 98 -17.61 -0.02 -6.10
CA GLU A 98 -18.87 0.21 -5.41
C GLU A 98 -18.97 1.67 -4.95
N MET A 99 -17.96 2.22 -4.27
CA MET A 99 -17.92 3.60 -3.76
C MET A 99 -18.09 4.65 -4.86
N LEU A 100 -17.48 4.47 -6.04
CA LEU A 100 -17.47 5.49 -7.10
C LEU A 100 -18.62 5.30 -8.10
N PHE A 101 -18.98 4.06 -8.41
CA PHE A 101 -19.93 3.73 -9.49
C PHE A 101 -21.26 3.15 -8.97
N GLY A 102 -21.27 2.62 -7.75
CA GLY A 102 -22.42 1.88 -7.21
C GLY A 102 -22.62 0.51 -7.87
N VAL A 103 -21.55 -0.01 -8.48
CA VAL A 103 -21.51 -1.33 -9.13
C VAL A 103 -20.10 -1.87 -9.04
N VAL A 104 -19.99 -3.20 -8.90
CA VAL A 104 -18.73 -3.95 -8.89
C VAL A 104 -18.53 -4.65 -10.24
N TYR A 105 -17.35 -4.49 -10.81
CA TYR A 105 -16.92 -5.15 -12.06
C TYR A 105 -15.83 -6.19 -11.80
N THR A 106 -15.01 -5.98 -10.77
CA THR A 106 -13.95 -6.89 -10.38
C THR A 106 -14.50 -8.25 -9.95
N ASP A 107 -13.80 -9.32 -10.34
CA ASP A 107 -14.08 -10.67 -9.86
C ASP A 107 -13.93 -10.76 -8.33
N LEU A 108 -15.08 -10.84 -7.65
CA LEU A 108 -15.15 -10.92 -6.20
C LEU A 108 -14.53 -12.21 -5.66
N LYS A 109 -14.69 -13.34 -6.35
CA LYS A 109 -14.12 -14.62 -5.93
C LYS A 109 -12.61 -14.59 -6.00
N ALA A 110 -12.04 -14.11 -7.12
CA ALA A 110 -10.60 -13.95 -7.25
C ALA A 110 -10.03 -12.94 -6.24
N THR A 111 -10.80 -11.90 -5.90
CA THR A 111 -10.42 -10.93 -4.86
C THR A 111 -10.49 -11.55 -3.47
N PHE A 112 -11.50 -12.36 -3.19
CA PHE A 112 -11.67 -13.06 -1.93
C PHE A 112 -10.52 -14.03 -1.66
N MET A 113 -10.02 -14.73 -2.68
CA MET A 113 -8.82 -15.56 -2.56
C MET A 113 -7.55 -14.77 -2.15
N LYS A 114 -7.51 -13.45 -2.37
CA LYS A 114 -6.41 -12.57 -1.90
C LYS A 114 -6.70 -11.94 -0.54
N PHE A 115 -7.93 -12.02 -0.08
CA PHE A 115 -8.39 -11.51 1.21
C PHE A 115 -8.14 -12.53 2.32
N VAL A 116 -8.45 -13.81 2.07
CA VAL A 116 -8.22 -14.92 3.00
C VAL A 116 -6.73 -15.22 3.22
N SER A 117 -6.39 -16.03 4.22
CA SER A 117 -4.99 -16.43 4.46
C SER A 117 -4.43 -17.31 3.33
N CYS A 118 -3.11 -17.44 3.23
CA CYS A 118 -2.52 -18.35 2.24
C CYS A 118 -2.98 -19.81 2.47
N GLN A 119 -3.08 -20.25 3.72
CA GLN A 119 -3.57 -21.59 4.07
C GLN A 119 -5.03 -21.76 3.67
N GLU A 120 -5.89 -20.80 4.04
CA GLU A 120 -7.31 -20.83 3.69
C GLU A 120 -7.52 -20.87 2.17
N ARG A 121 -6.77 -20.04 1.44
CA ARG A 121 -6.80 -20.01 -0.03
C ARG A 121 -6.44 -21.37 -0.62
N ASP A 122 -5.40 -22.02 -0.11
CA ASP A 122 -4.91 -23.29 -0.66
C ASP A 122 -5.96 -24.39 -0.47
N VAL A 123 -6.60 -24.46 0.71
CA VAL A 123 -7.71 -25.40 1.00
C VAL A 123 -8.93 -25.11 0.12
N LEU A 124 -9.34 -23.83 0.01
CA LEU A 124 -10.48 -23.44 -0.82
C LEU A 124 -10.24 -23.75 -2.31
N ASN A 125 -9.01 -23.52 -2.80
CA ASN A 125 -8.65 -23.87 -4.18
C ASN A 125 -8.60 -25.38 -4.39
N GLN A 126 -8.09 -26.16 -3.43
CA GLN A 126 -8.15 -27.62 -3.49
C GLN A 126 -9.59 -28.10 -3.55
N ALA A 127 -10.46 -27.61 -2.66
CA ALA A 127 -11.87 -27.96 -2.62
C ALA A 127 -12.62 -27.63 -3.91
N LEU A 128 -12.28 -26.50 -4.55
CA LEU A 128 -12.85 -26.09 -5.83
C LEU A 128 -12.38 -26.95 -7.02
N ASN A 129 -11.16 -27.46 -6.98
CA ASN A 129 -10.57 -28.26 -8.06
C ASN A 129 -10.88 -29.75 -7.92
N ASP A 130 -10.69 -30.29 -6.71
CA ASP A 130 -10.97 -31.68 -6.35
C ASP A 130 -11.52 -31.75 -4.92
N PHE A 131 -12.83 -31.58 -4.82
CA PHE A 131 -13.56 -31.64 -3.56
C PHE A 131 -13.40 -32.97 -2.82
N SER A 132 -13.09 -34.06 -3.53
CA SER A 132 -13.04 -35.40 -2.92
C SER A 132 -11.77 -35.64 -2.12
N SER A 133 -10.69 -34.89 -2.39
CA SER A 133 -9.40 -35.04 -1.72
C SER A 133 -9.10 -33.95 -0.70
N VAL A 134 -9.97 -32.94 -0.55
CA VAL A 134 -9.76 -31.87 0.43
C VAL A 134 -9.91 -32.41 1.86
N ASP A 135 -9.12 -31.85 2.78
CA ASP A 135 -9.39 -31.99 4.20
C ASP A 135 -10.74 -31.33 4.52
N MET A 136 -11.74 -32.17 4.80
CA MET A 136 -13.11 -31.71 5.03
C MET A 136 -13.26 -31.00 6.37
N ASP A 137 -12.47 -31.35 7.39
CA ASP A 137 -12.56 -30.70 8.70
C ASP A 137 -11.98 -29.28 8.59
N GLU A 138 -10.82 -29.14 7.93
CA GLU A 138 -10.22 -27.82 7.67
C GLU A 138 -11.13 -26.95 6.78
N LEU A 139 -11.72 -27.52 5.72
CA LEU A 139 -12.68 -26.80 4.89
C LEU A 139 -13.87 -26.32 5.73
N LEU A 140 -14.47 -27.18 6.56
CA LEU A 140 -15.63 -26.80 7.36
C LEU A 140 -15.29 -25.73 8.41
N ASP A 141 -14.11 -25.78 9.01
CA ASP A 141 -13.61 -24.76 9.93
C ASP A 141 -13.48 -23.39 9.23
N ILE A 142 -12.90 -23.35 8.04
CA ILE A 142 -12.83 -22.13 7.21
C ILE A 142 -14.24 -21.62 6.91
N MET A 143 -15.14 -22.49 6.45
CA MET A 143 -16.51 -22.09 6.11
C MET A 143 -17.25 -21.56 7.34
N ASN A 144 -16.97 -22.08 8.54
CA ASN A 144 -17.56 -21.62 9.78
C ASN A 144 -17.00 -20.26 10.24
N THR A 145 -15.71 -19.97 10.00
CA THR A 145 -15.10 -18.64 10.21
C THR A 145 -15.87 -17.56 9.44
N TYR A 146 -16.34 -17.87 8.23
CA TYR A 146 -17.17 -16.99 7.41
C TYR A 146 -18.67 -17.15 7.65
N GLU A 147 -19.06 -17.81 8.74
CA GLU A 147 -20.44 -18.03 9.18
C GLU A 147 -21.32 -18.75 8.15
N CYS A 148 -20.75 -19.64 7.33
CA CYS A 148 -21.52 -20.45 6.41
C CYS A 148 -22.49 -21.34 7.20
N ARG A 149 -23.76 -21.35 6.78
CA ARG A 149 -24.82 -22.22 7.35
C ARG A 149 -25.38 -23.21 6.34
N ARG A 150 -24.82 -23.23 5.13
CA ARG A 150 -25.25 -24.10 4.04
C ARG A 150 -24.43 -25.38 4.03
N ARG A 151 -25.06 -26.48 3.59
CA ARG A 151 -24.33 -27.73 3.35
C ARG A 151 -23.35 -27.55 2.19
N VAL A 152 -22.07 -27.74 2.49
CA VAL A 152 -20.97 -27.66 1.54
C VAL A 152 -20.86 -28.97 0.75
N THR A 153 -20.93 -28.89 -0.57
CA THR A 153 -20.74 -29.99 -1.52
C THR A 153 -19.92 -29.47 -2.71
N ALA A 154 -19.35 -30.36 -3.52
CA ALA A 154 -18.63 -29.99 -4.74
C ALA A 154 -19.46 -29.05 -5.66
N SER A 155 -20.77 -29.29 -5.76
CA SER A 155 -21.67 -28.48 -6.58
C SER A 155 -22.10 -27.16 -5.94
N SER A 156 -22.22 -27.09 -4.60
CA SER A 156 -22.67 -25.87 -3.91
C SER A 156 -21.52 -24.93 -3.58
N LEU A 157 -20.30 -25.45 -3.37
CA LEU A 157 -19.15 -24.69 -2.90
C LEU A 157 -18.84 -23.44 -3.75
N PRO A 158 -18.81 -23.49 -5.10
CA PRO A 158 -18.51 -22.30 -5.89
C PRO A 158 -19.46 -21.14 -5.60
N GLY A 159 -20.78 -21.41 -5.59
CA GLY A 159 -21.79 -20.39 -5.29
C GLY A 159 -21.77 -19.91 -3.84
N ILE A 160 -21.44 -20.79 -2.88
CA ILE A 160 -21.26 -20.38 -1.50
C ILE A 160 -20.06 -19.41 -1.37
N ILE A 161 -18.95 -19.67 -2.07
CA ILE A 161 -17.80 -18.77 -2.08
C ILE A 161 -18.17 -17.43 -2.71
N ASP A 162 -18.95 -17.41 -3.78
CA ASP A 162 -19.42 -16.16 -4.40
C ASP A 162 -20.28 -15.32 -3.42
N GLU A 163 -21.19 -15.98 -2.69
CA GLU A 163 -22.01 -15.35 -1.65
C GLU A 163 -21.18 -14.81 -0.48
N ILE A 164 -20.21 -15.58 0.00
CA ILE A 164 -19.29 -15.16 1.07
C ILE A 164 -18.43 -14.00 0.60
N ALA A 165 -17.85 -14.07 -0.60
CA ALA A 165 -17.03 -13.02 -1.17
C ALA A 165 -17.81 -11.69 -1.24
N HIS A 166 -19.06 -11.73 -1.72
CA HIS A 166 -19.92 -10.55 -1.73
C HIS A 166 -20.24 -10.03 -0.32
N LYS A 167 -20.52 -10.93 0.64
CA LYS A 167 -20.78 -10.56 2.04
C LYS A 167 -19.58 -9.85 2.67
N GLU A 168 -18.40 -10.44 2.58
CA GLU A 168 -17.18 -9.93 3.23
C GLU A 168 -16.63 -8.68 2.55
N LEU A 169 -16.62 -8.64 1.21
CA LEU A 169 -15.96 -7.56 0.47
C LEU A 169 -16.85 -6.33 0.25
N ILE A 170 -18.17 -6.49 0.24
CA ILE A 170 -19.13 -5.42 -0.08
C ILE A 170 -20.14 -5.19 1.03
N GLN A 171 -20.92 -6.20 1.43
CA GLN A 171 -22.05 -5.97 2.34
C GLN A 171 -21.60 -5.52 3.73
N LYS A 172 -20.61 -6.19 4.33
CA LYS A 172 -20.08 -5.85 5.65
C LYS A 172 -19.46 -4.43 5.68
N PRO A 173 -18.60 -4.02 4.74
CA PRO A 173 -18.04 -2.66 4.74
C PRO A 173 -18.97 -1.57 4.21
N MET A 174 -20.21 -1.87 3.79
CA MET A 174 -21.09 -0.92 3.09
C MET A 174 -21.29 0.42 3.84
N PHE A 175 -21.41 0.40 5.16
CA PHE A 175 -21.53 1.64 5.94
C PHE A 175 -20.29 2.54 5.79
N VAL A 176 -19.09 1.96 5.72
CA VAL A 176 -17.84 2.70 5.48
C VAL A 176 -17.80 3.22 4.04
N ILE A 177 -18.22 2.38 3.08
CA ILE A 177 -18.32 2.75 1.66
C ILE A 177 -19.19 3.99 1.50
N ASP A 178 -20.37 4.01 2.13
CA ASP A 178 -21.30 5.14 2.07
C ASP A 178 -20.70 6.40 2.70
N CYS A 179 -20.03 6.26 3.85
CA CYS A 179 -19.33 7.39 4.49
C CYS A 179 -18.23 7.97 3.59
N TRP A 180 -17.46 7.13 2.91
CA TRP A 180 -16.41 7.60 1.99
C TRP A 180 -17.00 8.19 0.72
N ARG A 181 -18.01 7.55 0.14
CA ARG A 181 -18.75 8.01 -1.05
C ARG A 181 -19.28 9.43 -0.84
N GLU A 182 -19.88 9.72 0.31
CA GLU A 182 -20.43 11.04 0.61
C GLU A 182 -19.38 12.17 0.49
N VAL A 183 -18.12 11.88 0.79
CA VAL A 183 -17.03 12.87 0.72
C VAL A 183 -16.23 12.81 -0.56
N THR A 184 -16.30 11.72 -1.35
CA THR A 184 -15.45 11.52 -2.54
C THR A 184 -16.19 11.55 -3.88
N LYS A 185 -17.46 11.15 -3.95
CA LYS A 185 -18.16 10.84 -5.21
C LYS A 185 -18.11 11.95 -6.27
N ASP A 186 -18.30 13.21 -5.85
CA ASP A 186 -18.30 14.35 -6.78
C ASP A 186 -16.91 14.98 -6.97
N LEU A 187 -15.88 14.42 -6.34
CA LEU A 187 -14.53 15.00 -6.26
C LEU A 187 -13.44 14.07 -6.80
N ILE A 188 -13.75 12.80 -7.02
CA ILE A 188 -12.92 11.81 -7.72
C ILE A 188 -13.67 11.41 -8.99
N SER A 189 -13.11 11.73 -10.14
CA SER A 189 -13.66 11.35 -11.45
C SER A 189 -12.68 10.37 -12.09
N LEU A 190 -12.99 9.08 -11.98
CA LEU A 190 -12.26 7.98 -12.60
C LEU A 190 -13.26 7.06 -13.29
N SER A 191 -12.91 6.44 -14.41
CA SER A 191 -13.65 5.32 -15.00
C SER A 191 -13.29 3.99 -14.32
N CYS A 192 -14.04 2.93 -14.62
CA CYS A 192 -13.71 1.58 -14.15
C CYS A 192 -12.31 1.15 -14.64
N GLU A 193 -12.02 1.41 -15.91
CA GLU A 193 -10.73 1.09 -16.54
C GLU A 193 -9.59 1.90 -15.89
N GLU A 194 -9.82 3.18 -15.58
CA GLU A 194 -8.84 4.02 -14.91
C GLU A 194 -8.51 3.52 -13.50
N ILE A 195 -9.49 3.04 -12.73
CA ILE A 195 -9.23 2.43 -11.41
C ILE A 195 -8.42 1.15 -11.56
N GLN A 196 -8.80 0.26 -12.48
CA GLN A 196 -8.07 -0.98 -12.74
C GLN A 196 -6.61 -0.70 -13.12
N GLN A 197 -6.39 0.33 -13.95
CA GLN A 197 -5.07 0.75 -14.37
C GLN A 197 -4.29 1.40 -13.22
N LEU A 198 -4.94 2.24 -12.41
CA LEU A 198 -4.34 2.88 -11.23
C LEU A 198 -3.82 1.84 -10.23
N TYR A 199 -4.60 0.80 -9.94
CA TYR A 199 -4.16 -0.31 -9.08
C TYR A 199 -2.90 -0.99 -9.60
N LYS A 200 -2.83 -1.25 -10.90
CA LYS A 200 -1.65 -1.81 -11.53
C LYS A 200 -0.49 -0.85 -11.42
N ASP A 201 -0.69 0.42 -11.76
CA ASP A 201 0.33 1.46 -11.87
C ASP A 201 1.01 1.77 -10.55
N LEU A 202 0.22 1.98 -9.50
CA LEU A 202 0.72 2.26 -8.16
C LEU A 202 1.41 1.07 -7.50
N LYS A 203 1.05 -0.18 -7.87
CA LYS A 203 1.62 -1.39 -7.24
C LYS A 203 3.13 -1.47 -7.50
N PRO A 204 3.96 -1.47 -6.43
CA PRO A 204 5.39 -1.70 -6.56
C PRO A 204 5.67 -3.09 -7.13
N THR A 205 6.59 -3.17 -8.10
CA THR A 205 7.19 -4.43 -8.55
C THR A 205 8.67 -4.22 -8.81
N PRO A 206 9.52 -5.25 -8.68
CA PRO A 206 10.96 -5.11 -8.94
C PRO A 206 11.27 -4.48 -10.30
N LYS A 207 10.48 -4.82 -11.33
CA LYS A 207 10.61 -4.26 -12.67
C LYS A 207 10.33 -2.76 -12.68
N LYS A 208 9.24 -2.33 -12.05
CA LYS A 208 8.86 -0.91 -11.99
C LYS A 208 9.88 -0.11 -11.21
N VAL A 209 10.22 -0.56 -10.00
CA VAL A 209 11.14 0.17 -9.12
C VAL A 209 12.52 0.29 -9.75
N ASN A 210 13.04 -0.78 -10.38
CA ASN A 210 14.29 -0.67 -11.15
C ASN A 210 14.19 0.33 -12.33
N GLY A 211 13.03 0.44 -12.96
CA GLY A 211 12.78 1.40 -14.04
C GLY A 211 12.75 2.86 -13.59
N LEU A 212 12.47 3.11 -12.31
CA LEU A 212 12.50 4.46 -11.71
C LEU A 212 13.93 4.96 -11.47
N LEU A 213 14.89 4.06 -11.26
CA LEU A 213 16.26 4.44 -10.92
C LEU A 213 16.95 5.18 -12.08
N LYS A 214 17.38 6.41 -11.84
CA LYS A 214 18.15 7.24 -12.76
C LYS A 214 19.56 7.41 -12.22
N PHE A 215 20.51 6.73 -12.85
CA PHE A 215 21.92 6.81 -12.50
C PHE A 215 22.59 7.97 -13.25
N PRO A 216 23.72 8.48 -12.75
CA PRO A 216 24.51 9.48 -13.45
C PRO A 216 24.94 8.98 -14.84
N PRO A 217 25.08 9.87 -15.83
CA PRO A 217 25.46 9.48 -17.20
C PRO A 217 26.88 8.90 -17.27
N GLU A 218 27.78 9.36 -16.39
CA GLU A 218 29.14 8.87 -16.24
C GLU A 218 29.29 8.26 -14.86
N MET A 219 29.81 7.03 -14.80
CA MET A 219 30.05 6.31 -13.55
C MET A 219 31.44 5.67 -13.58
N SER A 220 32.11 5.65 -12.43
CA SER A 220 33.32 4.84 -12.24
C SER A 220 33.00 3.35 -12.26
N GLU A 221 34.04 2.50 -12.30
CA GLU A 221 33.89 1.05 -12.19
C GLU A 221 33.20 0.66 -10.86
N ASN A 222 33.64 1.25 -9.74
CA ASN A 222 33.05 1.04 -8.43
C ASN A 222 31.56 1.45 -8.41
N GLN A 223 31.22 2.64 -8.90
CA GLN A 223 29.84 3.12 -8.96
C GLN A 223 28.96 2.21 -9.83
N THR A 224 29.52 1.68 -10.92
CA THR A 224 28.82 0.71 -11.78
C THR A 224 28.55 -0.59 -11.03
N GLU A 225 29.49 -1.07 -10.21
CA GLU A 225 29.28 -2.23 -9.35
C GLU A 225 28.18 -1.99 -8.31
N VAL A 226 28.20 -0.84 -7.63
CA VAL A 226 27.15 -0.46 -6.68
C VAL A 226 25.78 -0.35 -7.35
N ALA A 227 25.71 0.23 -8.56
CA ALA A 227 24.48 0.27 -9.35
C ALA A 227 23.94 -1.14 -9.65
N ASN A 228 24.82 -2.09 -9.95
CA ASN A 228 24.47 -3.49 -10.17
C ASN A 228 24.00 -4.17 -8.86
N HIS A 229 24.62 -3.86 -7.72
CA HIS A 229 24.19 -4.31 -6.41
C HIS A 229 22.78 -3.81 -6.07
N LEU A 230 22.50 -2.51 -6.28
CA LEU A 230 21.17 -1.94 -6.07
C LEU A 230 20.12 -2.63 -6.96
N LYS A 231 20.38 -2.78 -8.27
CA LYS A 231 19.45 -3.46 -9.19
C LYS A 231 19.22 -4.92 -8.82
N ARG A 232 20.24 -5.60 -8.29
CA ARG A 232 20.13 -6.97 -7.78
C ARG A 232 19.28 -7.00 -6.51
N TYR A 233 19.54 -6.11 -5.56
CA TYR A 233 18.79 -6.00 -4.31
C TYR A 233 17.29 -5.84 -4.56
N ILE A 234 16.90 -4.89 -5.43
CA ILE A 234 15.49 -4.66 -5.79
C ILE A 234 14.81 -5.90 -6.39
N ARG A 235 15.57 -6.79 -7.06
CA ARG A 235 15.04 -8.05 -7.59
C ARG A 235 14.90 -9.15 -6.54
N GLU A 236 15.67 -9.11 -5.45
CA GLU A 236 15.69 -10.15 -4.41
C GLU A 236 14.69 -9.88 -3.27
N ILE A 237 14.32 -8.61 -3.01
CA ILE A 237 13.44 -8.27 -1.89
C ILE A 237 11.96 -8.58 -2.15
N ASP A 238 11.23 -8.87 -1.07
CA ASP A 238 9.78 -9.12 -1.09
C ASP A 238 8.95 -7.83 -1.30
N GLU A 239 7.64 -7.98 -1.47
CA GLU A 239 6.72 -6.85 -1.72
C GLU A 239 6.70 -5.82 -0.57
N ASP A 240 6.85 -6.26 0.69
CA ASP A 240 6.83 -5.37 1.85
C ASP A 240 8.09 -4.50 1.88
N LYS A 241 9.26 -5.13 1.79
CA LYS A 241 10.55 -4.45 1.75
C LYS A 241 10.69 -3.57 0.51
N LEU A 242 10.10 -3.95 -0.62
CA LEU A 242 10.04 -3.10 -1.82
C LEU A 242 9.20 -1.84 -1.59
N SER A 243 8.09 -1.96 -0.87
CA SER A 243 7.24 -0.82 -0.48
C SER A 243 8.00 0.10 0.49
N ARG A 244 8.73 -0.48 1.46
CA ARG A 244 9.62 0.27 2.36
C ARG A 244 10.74 0.98 1.61
N PHE A 245 11.36 0.33 0.62
CA PHE A 245 12.36 0.95 -0.24
C PHE A 245 11.82 2.19 -0.97
N LEU A 246 10.64 2.08 -1.60
CA LEU A 246 10.02 3.23 -2.27
C LEU A 246 9.74 4.36 -1.29
N ARG A 247 9.23 4.02 -0.11
CA ARG A 247 8.92 5.01 0.92
C ARG A 247 10.17 5.70 1.45
N PHE A 248 11.26 4.96 1.62
CA PHE A 248 12.57 5.49 1.98
C PHE A 248 13.09 6.51 0.96
N CYS A 249 12.94 6.22 -0.33
CA CYS A 249 13.44 7.10 -1.40
C CYS A 249 12.51 8.27 -1.70
N THR A 250 11.19 8.14 -1.50
CA THR A 250 10.20 9.08 -2.06
C THR A 250 9.20 9.63 -1.05
N GLY A 251 9.14 9.05 0.14
CA GLY A 251 8.07 9.25 1.11
C GLY A 251 6.81 8.44 0.80
N SER A 252 6.71 7.73 -0.33
CA SER A 252 5.53 6.94 -0.68
C SER A 252 5.85 5.45 -0.76
N ASP A 253 5.02 4.61 -0.14
CA ASP A 253 5.07 3.15 -0.28
C ASP A 253 4.54 2.64 -1.64
N LEU A 254 4.06 3.56 -2.48
CA LEU A 254 3.50 3.32 -3.81
C LEU A 254 4.30 4.03 -4.91
N VAL A 255 4.15 3.57 -6.16
CA VAL A 255 4.76 4.19 -7.35
C VAL A 255 3.99 5.46 -7.73
N VAL A 256 4.34 6.58 -7.09
CA VAL A 256 3.75 7.92 -7.34
C VAL A 256 4.72 8.89 -8.01
N THR A 257 5.86 8.39 -8.47
CA THR A 257 6.90 9.16 -9.17
C THR A 257 7.34 8.44 -10.44
N GLU A 258 7.93 9.19 -11.36
CA GLU A 258 8.53 8.71 -12.60
C GLU A 258 10.03 8.41 -12.47
N ALA A 259 10.69 8.93 -11.42
CA ALA A 259 12.12 8.79 -11.24
C ALA A 259 12.55 8.81 -9.77
N ILE A 260 13.63 8.09 -9.49
CA ILE A 260 14.44 8.18 -8.28
C ILE A 260 15.87 8.45 -8.76
N GLN A 261 16.42 9.62 -8.46
CA GLN A 261 17.80 9.94 -8.83
C GLN A 261 18.74 9.18 -7.92
N VAL A 262 19.77 8.55 -8.48
CA VAL A 262 20.80 7.86 -7.71
C VAL A 262 22.05 8.70 -7.75
N GLU A 263 22.56 9.04 -6.57
CA GLU A 263 23.80 9.80 -6.39
C GLU A 263 24.81 8.95 -5.63
N PHE A 264 26.09 9.13 -5.96
CA PHE A 264 27.18 8.42 -5.31
C PHE A 264 28.06 9.40 -4.55
N THR A 265 28.33 9.11 -3.29
CA THR A 265 29.20 9.91 -2.43
C THR A 265 30.30 9.06 -1.82
N ILE A 266 31.44 9.68 -1.55
CA ILE A 266 32.52 9.02 -0.82
C ILE A 266 32.13 9.04 0.67
N GLN A 267 31.88 7.87 1.23
CA GLN A 267 31.53 7.70 2.64
C GLN A 267 32.62 6.89 3.34
N THR A 268 32.92 7.23 4.60
CA THR A 268 33.83 6.42 5.43
C THR A 268 33.09 5.18 5.93
N ASP A 269 33.82 4.10 6.26
CA ASP A 269 33.22 2.88 6.81
C ASP A 269 32.37 3.13 8.07
N PHE A 270 32.69 4.17 8.85
CA PHE A 270 31.93 4.53 10.06
C PHE A 270 30.63 5.28 9.78
N THR A 271 30.53 5.93 8.63
CA THR A 271 29.37 6.75 8.25
C THR A 271 28.55 6.12 7.14
N ARG A 272 29.06 5.04 6.52
CA ARG A 272 28.49 4.43 5.32
C ARG A 272 27.08 3.93 5.57
N ARG A 273 26.14 4.46 4.78
CA ARG A 273 24.74 4.01 4.74
C ARG A 273 24.04 4.59 3.51
N PRO A 274 23.02 3.90 2.98
CA PRO A 274 22.06 4.52 2.09
C PRO A 274 21.39 5.72 2.76
N ILE A 275 21.21 6.81 2.03
CA ILE A 275 20.50 8.02 2.49
C ILE A 275 19.40 8.34 1.47
N GLY A 276 18.18 8.56 1.96
CA GLY A 276 17.01 8.86 1.15
C GLY A 276 16.57 10.31 1.34
N HIS A 277 16.57 11.09 0.27
CA HIS A 277 16.10 12.47 0.26
C HIS A 277 14.70 12.52 -0.34
N THR A 278 13.66 12.29 0.48
CA THR A 278 12.30 12.05 -0.02
C THR A 278 11.66 13.22 -0.77
N CYS A 279 12.02 14.47 -0.42
CA CYS A 279 11.53 15.66 -1.12
C CYS A 279 12.09 15.74 -2.55
N GLY A 280 13.38 15.45 -2.73
CA GLY A 280 14.07 15.43 -4.03
C GLY A 280 13.93 14.10 -4.78
N MET A 281 13.42 13.05 -4.14
CA MET A 281 13.38 11.68 -4.66
C MET A 281 14.78 11.18 -5.04
N VAL A 282 15.76 11.46 -4.18
CA VAL A 282 17.17 11.08 -4.38
C VAL A 282 17.52 9.94 -3.43
N LEU A 283 18.20 8.93 -3.97
CA LEU A 283 18.86 7.87 -3.23
C LEU A 283 20.37 8.10 -3.33
N GLU A 284 20.98 8.48 -2.22
CA GLU A 284 22.42 8.63 -2.10
C GLU A 284 23.04 7.34 -1.56
N LEU A 285 24.08 6.86 -2.25
CA LEU A 285 24.81 5.63 -1.92
C LEU A 285 26.31 5.91 -1.82
N CYS A 286 27.00 5.07 -1.06
CA CYS A 286 28.46 5.03 -1.13
C CYS A 286 28.90 4.65 -2.56
N ASP A 287 29.98 5.24 -3.02
CA ASP A 287 30.57 4.98 -4.33
C ASP A 287 31.16 3.57 -4.48
N SER A 288 31.33 2.86 -3.37
CA SER A 288 31.95 1.55 -3.29
C SER A 288 31.45 0.71 -2.10
N TYR A 289 31.42 -0.62 -2.32
CA TYR A 289 31.14 -1.65 -1.32
C TYR A 289 32.07 -2.84 -1.59
N ASP A 290 32.44 -3.60 -0.56
CA ASP A 290 33.34 -4.76 -0.73
C ASP A 290 32.67 -5.89 -1.51
N ASN A 291 31.35 -6.04 -1.35
CA ASN A 291 30.54 -7.05 -2.01
C ASN A 291 29.04 -6.82 -1.81
N PHE A 292 28.23 -7.56 -2.58
CA PHE A 292 26.77 -7.51 -2.50
C PHE A 292 26.19 -7.87 -1.11
N PRO A 293 26.65 -8.92 -0.40
CA PRO A 293 26.19 -9.20 0.96
C PRO A 293 26.32 -8.02 1.93
N GLN A 294 27.43 -7.28 1.89
CA GLN A 294 27.64 -6.08 2.72
C GLN A 294 26.65 -4.98 2.33
N PHE A 295 26.54 -4.66 1.03
CA PHE A 295 25.54 -3.71 0.51
C PHE A 295 24.13 -4.07 1.00
N ARG A 296 23.73 -5.33 0.84
CA ARG A 296 22.42 -5.84 1.24
C ARG A 296 22.19 -5.72 2.75
N ALA A 297 23.19 -6.04 3.56
CA ALA A 297 23.09 -5.96 5.02
C ALA A 297 22.87 -4.52 5.47
N GLU A 298 23.66 -3.57 4.98
CA GLU A 298 23.52 -2.15 5.31
C GLU A 298 22.17 -1.60 4.86
N PHE A 299 21.72 -1.95 3.64
CA PHE A 299 20.40 -1.51 3.15
C PHE A 299 19.26 -2.06 4.00
N ASN A 300 19.31 -3.35 4.38
CA ASN A 300 18.32 -3.95 5.25
C ASN A 300 18.28 -3.25 6.62
N CYS A 301 19.44 -2.98 7.25
CA CYS A 301 19.49 -2.27 8.53
C CYS A 301 18.78 -0.91 8.46
N VAL A 302 18.99 -0.15 7.38
CA VAL A 302 18.33 1.16 7.20
C VAL A 302 16.82 0.98 7.02
N LEU A 303 16.38 0.09 6.13
CA LEU A 303 14.95 -0.10 5.90
C LEU A 303 14.24 -0.65 7.14
N GLU A 304 14.90 -1.53 7.91
CA GLU A 304 14.37 -2.18 9.10
C GLU A 304 14.16 -1.20 10.26
N SER A 305 14.95 -0.13 10.35
CA SER A 305 14.88 0.86 11.42
C SER A 305 13.55 1.61 11.52
N ASN A 306 12.80 1.76 10.42
CA ASN A 306 11.54 2.53 10.31
C ASN A 306 11.57 3.99 10.85
N ILE A 307 12.73 4.49 11.25
CA ILE A 307 12.96 5.88 11.67
C ILE A 307 13.92 6.50 10.67
N TRP A 308 13.35 6.96 9.55
CA TRP A 308 14.08 7.73 8.56
C TRP A 308 13.90 9.19 8.91
N VAL A 309 14.99 9.85 9.29
CA VAL A 309 15.03 11.28 9.51
C VAL A 309 15.05 11.93 8.13
N MET A 310 14.03 12.72 7.84
CA MET A 310 13.93 13.49 6.61
C MET A 310 14.72 14.78 6.76
N ASP A 311 15.70 14.99 5.88
CA ASP A 311 16.51 16.20 5.85
C ASP A 311 15.92 17.26 4.90
N ILE A 312 16.32 18.51 5.10
CA ILE A 312 16.08 19.61 4.15
C ILE A 312 17.25 19.59 3.16
N VAL A 313 16.97 19.43 1.87
CA VAL A 313 17.93 19.66 0.78
C VAL A 313 17.74 21.08 0.26
#